data_AF-A0A432W8V1-F1
#
_entry.id   AF-A0A432W8V1-F1
#
_cell.length_a   1.000
_cell.length_b   1.000
_cell.length_c   1.000
_cell.angle_alpha   90.00
_cell.angle_beta   90.00
_cell.angle_gamma   90.00
#
_symmetry.space_group_name_H-M   'P 1'
#
loop_
_entity.id
_entity.type
_entity.pdbx_description
1 polymer ?
#
loop_
_entity_poly.entity_id
_entity_poly.type
_entity_poly.pdbx_seq_one_letter_code
_entity_poly.pdbx_strand_id
1 'polypeptide(L)'
;MVVFERRPGADKRNIKKGMTMNFFAPLIVLLLLAVLIWVYSWQLIVAIAVACISVPFAVLFLAGAYELLAEGSPLLVADLVIIAGLFAFIGFALYLVFIAPAYYLLRHLNAPFHITFPALVVMFNLGLFVLLAEQAPIQGYVLAPLCGLAHAWIILWLMRLLPPVRSKR
;
A
#
# COMPACT_ATOMS: atom_id res chain seq x y z
N MET A 1 -41.35 6.15 -38.20
CA MET A 1 -40.62 4.87 -38.29
C MET A 1 -39.26 5.18 -38.88
N VAL A 2 -38.23 5.37 -38.04
CA VAL A 2 -36.88 5.75 -38.49
C VAL A 2 -36.06 4.47 -38.60
N VAL A 3 -35.68 4.12 -39.82
CA VAL A 3 -34.84 2.96 -40.12
C VAL A 3 -33.40 3.32 -39.77
N PHE A 4 -32.85 2.71 -38.72
CA PHE A 4 -31.44 2.81 -38.39
C PHE A 4 -30.64 1.87 -39.30
N GLU A 5 -29.95 2.47 -40.26
CA GLU A 5 -28.97 1.81 -41.13
C GLU A 5 -27.74 1.40 -40.31
N ARG A 6 -27.54 0.09 -40.10
CA ARG A 6 -26.31 -0.43 -39.49
C ARG A 6 -25.16 -0.23 -40.47
N ARG A 7 -24.20 0.64 -40.15
CA ARG A 7 -22.87 0.64 -40.80
C ARG A 7 -22.05 -0.56 -40.29
N PRO A 8 -21.68 -1.54 -41.13
CA PRO A 8 -20.74 -2.58 -40.75
C PRO A 8 -19.32 -2.10 -41.10
N GLY A 9 -18.57 -1.64 -40.09
CA GLY A 9 -17.21 -1.16 -40.37
C GLY A 9 -16.42 -0.64 -39.18
N ALA A 10 -16.79 -0.98 -37.94
CA ALA A 10 -15.96 -0.65 -36.79
C ALA A 10 -14.70 -1.53 -36.80
N ASP A 11 -13.60 -0.86 -37.10
CA ASP A 11 -12.24 -1.33 -37.33
C ASP A 11 -11.70 -2.31 -36.26
N LYS A 12 -11.56 -3.59 -36.64
CA LYS A 12 -10.92 -4.64 -35.82
C LYS A 12 -9.46 -4.32 -35.45
N ARG A 13 -8.81 -3.32 -36.07
CA ARG A 13 -7.43 -2.92 -35.72
C ARG A 13 -7.33 -2.17 -34.39
N ASN A 14 -8.39 -1.48 -33.94
CA ASN A 14 -8.34 -0.76 -32.66
C ASN A 14 -8.44 -1.69 -31.43
N ILE A 15 -9.09 -2.85 -31.57
CA ILE A 15 -9.22 -3.83 -30.47
C ILE A 15 -7.88 -4.52 -30.19
N LYS A 16 -7.08 -4.83 -31.23
CA LYS A 16 -5.76 -5.45 -31.05
C LYS A 16 -4.73 -4.51 -30.40
N LYS A 17 -4.76 -3.21 -30.71
CA LYS A 17 -3.83 -2.22 -30.12
C LYS A 17 -4.09 -1.97 -28.63
N GLY A 18 -5.36 -1.96 -28.19
CA GLY A 18 -5.72 -1.84 -26.77
C GLY A 18 -5.31 -3.05 -25.93
N MET A 19 -5.26 -4.23 -26.54
CA MET A 19 -4.91 -5.47 -25.84
C MET A 19 -3.39 -5.65 -25.66
N THR A 20 -2.56 -5.14 -26.58
CA THR A 20 -1.10 -5.18 -26.43
C THR A 20 -0.55 -4.12 -25.47
N MET A 21 -1.23 -2.98 -25.27
CA MET A 21 -0.76 -1.92 -24.36
C MET A 21 -0.97 -2.23 -22.87
N ASN A 22 -1.84 -3.20 -22.51
CA ASN A 22 -2.17 -3.49 -21.12
C ASN A 22 -1.42 -4.69 -20.51
N PHE A 23 -0.71 -5.50 -21.31
CA PHE A 23 0.04 -6.66 -20.79
C PHE A 23 1.45 -6.27 -20.30
N PHE A 24 2.09 -5.29 -20.94
CA PHE A 24 3.45 -4.88 -20.56
C PHE A 24 3.48 -4.06 -19.27
N ALA A 25 2.46 -3.25 -18.99
CA ALA A 25 2.40 -2.44 -17.78
C ALA A 25 2.52 -3.25 -16.47
N PRO A 26 1.74 -4.32 -16.22
CA PRO A 26 1.90 -5.13 -15.01
C PRO A 26 3.25 -5.85 -14.97
N LEU A 27 3.78 -6.27 -16.13
CA LEU A 27 5.10 -6.91 -16.20
C LEU A 27 6.22 -5.94 -15.79
N ILE A 28 6.16 -4.69 -16.25
CA ILE A 28 7.13 -3.65 -15.89
C ILE A 28 7.06 -3.34 -14.38
N VAL A 29 5.85 -3.23 -13.81
CA VAL A 29 5.67 -3.00 -12.37
C VAL A 29 6.23 -4.18 -11.55
N LEU A 30 5.97 -5.42 -11.96
CA LEU A 30 6.51 -6.62 -11.31
C LEU A 30 8.03 -6.66 -11.37
N LEU A 31 8.62 -6.31 -12.50
CA LEU A 31 10.07 -6.30 -12.67
C LEU A 31 10.72 -5.21 -11.80
N LEU A 32 10.12 -4.02 -11.72
CA LEU A 32 10.56 -2.96 -10.82
C LEU A 32 10.49 -3.39 -9.34
N LEU A 33 9.41 -4.04 -8.93
CA LEU A 33 9.28 -4.58 -7.57
C LEU A 33 10.34 -5.64 -7.28
N ALA A 34 10.60 -6.54 -8.22
CA ALA A 34 11.65 -7.55 -8.08
C ALA A 34 13.03 -6.90 -7.90
N VAL A 35 13.34 -5.85 -8.67
CA VAL A 35 14.58 -5.08 -8.52
C VAL A 35 14.66 -4.40 -7.15
N LEU A 36 13.58 -3.75 -6.69
CA LEU A 36 13.54 -3.11 -5.36
C LEU A 36 13.74 -4.13 -4.22
N ILE A 37 13.09 -5.29 -4.31
CA ILE A 37 13.26 -6.41 -3.37
C ILE A 37 14.70 -6.93 -3.39
N TRP A 38 15.35 -6.96 -4.55
CA TRP A 38 16.74 -7.39 -4.66
C TRP A 38 17.74 -6.41 -4.04
N VAL A 39 17.46 -5.11 -4.16
CA VAL A 39 18.33 -4.03 -3.67
C VAL A 39 18.25 -3.88 -2.15
N TYR A 40 17.08 -4.03 -1.55
CA TYR A 40 16.89 -3.82 -0.11
C TYR A 40 17.21 -5.07 0.72
N SER A 41 17.52 -4.87 2.01
CA SER A 41 17.76 -6.00 2.90
C SER A 41 16.45 -6.75 3.19
N TRP A 42 16.53 -8.08 3.23
CA TRP A 42 15.37 -8.92 3.55
C TRP A 42 14.74 -8.55 4.91
N GLN A 43 15.54 -8.07 5.87
CA GLN A 43 15.05 -7.59 7.17
C GLN A 43 14.05 -6.43 7.02
N LEU A 44 14.35 -5.47 6.15
CA LEU A 44 13.49 -4.32 5.91
C LEU A 44 12.26 -4.74 5.11
N ILE A 45 12.46 -5.57 4.07
CA ILE A 45 11.38 -6.04 3.19
C ILE A 45 10.35 -6.85 3.98
N VAL A 46 10.79 -7.79 4.81
CA VAL A 46 9.89 -8.62 5.62
C VAL A 46 9.15 -7.75 6.63
N ALA A 47 9.83 -6.81 7.29
CA ALA A 47 9.18 -5.91 8.25
C ALA A 47 8.10 -5.03 7.58
N ILE A 48 8.38 -4.50 6.39
CA ILE A 48 7.42 -3.74 5.58
C ILE A 48 6.25 -4.63 5.15
N ALA A 49 6.52 -5.83 4.64
CA ALA A 49 5.48 -6.77 4.22
C ALA A 49 4.51 -7.10 5.36
N VAL A 50 5.06 -7.42 6.54
CA VAL A 50 4.24 -7.72 7.72
C VAL A 50 3.42 -6.52 8.15
N ALA A 51 3.98 -5.31 8.15
CA ALA A 51 3.24 -4.09 8.49
C ALA A 51 2.11 -3.80 7.49
N CYS A 52 2.39 -3.88 6.19
CA CYS A 52 1.39 -3.64 5.13
C CYS A 52 0.26 -4.67 5.13
N ILE A 53 0.48 -5.89 5.62
CA ILE A 53 -0.59 -6.89 5.77
C ILE A 53 -1.32 -6.67 7.10
N SER A 54 -0.59 -6.64 8.21
CA SER A 54 -1.22 -6.65 9.55
C SER A 54 -2.01 -5.38 9.87
N VAL A 55 -1.54 -4.19 9.48
CA VAL A 55 -2.21 -2.94 9.87
C VAL A 55 -3.55 -2.76 9.17
N PRO A 56 -3.68 -2.87 7.83
CA PRO A 56 -4.99 -2.76 7.18
C PRO A 56 -5.99 -3.81 7.67
N PHE A 57 -5.53 -5.05 7.87
CA PHE A 57 -6.36 -6.12 8.43
C PHE A 57 -6.86 -5.77 9.83
N ALA A 58 -5.98 -5.31 10.73
CA ALA A 58 -6.38 -4.95 12.09
C ALA A 58 -7.36 -3.77 12.12
N VAL A 59 -7.09 -2.72 11.32
CA VAL A 59 -7.94 -1.52 11.26
C VAL A 59 -9.33 -1.85 10.72
N LEU A 60 -9.41 -2.56 9.60
CA LEU A 60 -10.69 -2.92 9.00
C LEU A 60 -11.46 -3.94 9.85
N PHE A 61 -10.76 -4.87 10.51
CA PHE A 61 -11.39 -5.79 11.46
C PHE A 61 -11.98 -5.05 12.65
N LEU A 62 -11.26 -4.09 13.24
CA LEU A 62 -11.75 -3.27 14.34
C LEU A 62 -12.92 -2.38 13.91
N ALA A 63 -12.84 -1.76 12.72
CA ALA A 63 -13.93 -0.95 12.18
C ALA A 63 -15.20 -1.78 11.97
N GLY A 64 -15.08 -2.95 11.34
CA GLY A 64 -16.23 -3.82 11.13
C GLY A 64 -16.78 -4.45 12.42
N ALA A 65 -15.92 -4.72 13.42
CA ALA A 65 -16.38 -5.15 14.74
C ALA A 65 -17.16 -4.03 15.45
N TYR A 66 -16.74 -2.78 15.31
CA TYR A 66 -17.45 -1.62 15.84
C TYR A 66 -18.82 -1.45 15.16
N GLU A 67 -18.88 -1.50 13.83
CA GLU A 67 -20.13 -1.41 13.07
C GLU A 67 -21.11 -2.54 13.43
N LEU A 68 -20.61 -3.77 13.57
CA LEU A 68 -21.43 -4.90 14.01
C LEU A 68 -22.04 -4.68 15.39
N LEU A 69 -21.28 -4.13 16.34
CA LEU A 69 -21.72 -3.89 17.71
C LEU A 69 -22.62 -2.65 17.84
N ALA A 70 -22.35 -1.60 17.07
CA ALA A 70 -23.04 -0.31 17.18
C ALA A 70 -24.29 -0.21 16.29
N GLU A 71 -24.23 -0.76 15.08
CA GLU A 71 -25.24 -0.59 14.04
C GLU A 71 -25.93 -1.91 13.64
N GLY A 72 -25.41 -3.06 14.12
CA GLY A 72 -25.97 -4.38 13.83
C GLY A 72 -25.76 -4.83 12.37
N SER A 73 -24.89 -4.14 11.62
CA SER A 73 -24.56 -4.45 10.24
C SER A 73 -23.49 -5.56 10.17
N PRO A 74 -23.77 -6.71 9.53
CA PRO A 74 -22.78 -7.77 9.42
C PRO A 74 -21.71 -7.39 8.39
N LEU A 75 -20.47 -7.20 8.85
CA LEU A 75 -19.32 -7.12 7.96
C LEU A 75 -19.01 -8.51 7.37
N LEU A 76 -19.08 -8.64 6.05
CA LEU A 76 -18.70 -9.87 5.37
C LEU A 76 -17.17 -10.03 5.41
N VAL A 77 -16.71 -11.15 5.96
CA VAL A 77 -15.27 -11.49 6.03
C VAL A 77 -14.62 -11.48 4.64
N ALA A 78 -15.36 -11.82 3.59
CA ALA A 78 -14.89 -11.76 2.21
C ALA A 78 -14.50 -10.34 1.79
N ASP A 79 -15.33 -9.34 2.12
CA ASP A 79 -15.07 -7.94 1.76
C ASP A 79 -13.86 -7.39 2.54
N LEU A 80 -13.74 -7.78 3.82
CA LEU A 80 -12.57 -7.47 4.64
C LEU A 80 -11.28 -7.97 3.99
N VAL A 81 -11.25 -9.24 3.56
CA VAL A 81 -10.06 -9.84 2.93
C VAL A 81 -9.72 -9.17 1.61
N ILE A 82 -10.72 -8.85 0.78
CA ILE A 82 -10.51 -8.20 -0.52
C ILE A 82 -9.95 -6.79 -0.33
N ILE A 83 -10.58 -5.98 0.52
CA ILE A 83 -10.16 -4.59 0.75
C ILE A 83 -8.78 -4.57 1.41
N ALA A 84 -8.57 -5.34 2.47
CA ALA A 84 -7.28 -5.41 3.16
C ALA A 84 -6.17 -5.93 2.24
N GLY A 85 -6.47 -6.90 1.38
CA GLY A 85 -5.52 -7.44 0.38
C GLY A 85 -5.09 -6.40 -0.64
N LEU A 86 -6.02 -5.56 -1.12
CA LEU A 86 -5.70 -4.45 -2.03
C LEU A 86 -4.80 -3.41 -1.36
N PHE A 87 -5.13 -3.01 -0.12
CA PHE A 87 -4.28 -2.10 0.66
C PHE A 87 -2.90 -2.70 0.93
N ALA A 88 -2.81 -3.99 1.24
CA ALA A 88 -1.54 -4.67 1.46
C ALA A 88 -0.68 -4.69 0.20
N PHE A 89 -1.25 -5.03 -0.95
CA PHE A 89 -0.51 -5.12 -2.21
C PHE A 89 -0.02 -3.74 -2.69
N ILE A 90 -0.92 -2.76 -2.77
CA ILE A 90 -0.59 -1.40 -3.22
C ILE A 90 0.32 -0.72 -2.18
N GLY A 91 -0.02 -0.84 -0.90
CA GLY A 91 0.76 -0.30 0.20
C GLY A 91 2.18 -0.85 0.23
N PHE A 92 2.37 -2.15 0.03
CA PHE A 92 3.70 -2.76 -0.03
C PHE A 92 4.56 -2.15 -1.15
N ALA A 93 4.01 -2.01 -2.35
CA ALA A 93 4.70 -1.38 -3.47
C ALA A 93 5.09 0.07 -3.15
N LEU A 94 4.15 0.85 -2.63
CA LEU A 94 4.39 2.24 -2.23
C LEU A 94 5.45 2.37 -1.13
N TYR A 95 5.45 1.47 -0.14
CA TYR A 95 6.44 1.48 0.93
C TYR A 95 7.84 1.13 0.42
N LEU A 96 7.98 0.20 -0.54
CA LEU A 96 9.26 -0.08 -1.18
C LEU A 96 9.80 1.11 -1.99
N VAL A 97 8.91 1.88 -2.61
CA VAL A 97 9.30 3.03 -3.44
C VAL A 97 9.66 4.25 -2.59
N PHE A 98 8.92 4.52 -1.52
CA PHE A 98 9.05 5.77 -0.75
C PHE A 98 9.67 5.57 0.63
N ILE A 99 9.20 4.58 1.40
CA ILE A 99 9.61 4.40 2.79
C ILE A 99 10.96 3.69 2.90
N ALA A 100 11.22 2.66 2.09
CA ALA A 100 12.49 1.95 2.11
C ALA A 100 13.71 2.82 1.75
N PRO A 101 13.71 3.63 0.68
CA PRO A 101 14.85 4.52 0.41
C PRO A 101 14.99 5.62 1.48
N ALA A 102 13.88 6.14 2.00
CA ALA A 102 13.90 7.12 3.08
C ALA A 102 14.45 6.54 4.40
N TYR A 103 14.20 5.25 4.70
CA TYR A 103 14.83 4.52 5.80
C TYR A 103 16.36 4.60 5.69
N TYR A 104 16.92 4.27 4.53
CA TYR A 104 18.37 4.29 4.33
C TYR A 104 18.93 5.72 4.35
N LEU A 105 18.20 6.68 3.81
CA LEU A 105 18.58 8.10 3.86
C LEU A 105 18.66 8.60 5.30
N LEU A 106 17.63 8.35 6.12
CA LEU A 106 17.62 8.74 7.54
C LEU A 106 18.77 8.09 8.32
N ARG A 107 19.09 6.83 8.01
CA ARG A 107 20.23 6.12 8.60
C ARG A 107 21.57 6.74 8.16
N HIS A 108 21.67 7.15 6.90
CA HIS A 108 22.87 7.81 6.37
C HIS A 108 23.09 9.18 7.02
N LEU A 109 22.02 9.93 7.29
CA LEU A 109 22.05 11.25 7.94
C LEU A 109 22.24 11.19 9.46
N ASN A 110 22.37 10.00 10.07
CA ASN A 110 22.43 9.82 11.53
C ASN A 110 21.28 10.50 12.30
N ALA A 111 20.10 10.60 11.68
CA ALA A 111 18.94 11.22 12.29
C ALA A 111 18.44 10.40 13.51
N PRO A 112 17.74 11.02 14.48
CA PRO A 112 17.15 10.32 15.61
C PRO A 112 16.01 9.40 15.14
N PHE A 113 16.39 8.18 14.76
CA PHE A 113 15.59 7.27 13.96
C PHE A 113 14.25 6.88 14.59
N HIS A 114 14.19 6.86 15.91
CA HIS A 114 12.98 6.56 16.68
C HIS A 114 11.91 7.66 16.61
N ILE A 115 12.27 8.87 16.19
CA ILE A 115 11.35 10.01 16.02
C ILE A 115 11.11 10.27 14.54
N THR A 116 12.20 10.34 13.75
CA THR A 116 12.12 10.77 12.34
C THR A 116 11.46 9.73 11.45
N PHE A 117 11.69 8.44 11.69
CA PHE A 117 11.07 7.39 10.87
C PHE A 117 9.55 7.30 11.10
N PRO A 118 9.02 7.27 12.34
CA PRO A 118 7.57 7.36 12.55
C PRO A 118 6.95 8.62 11.99
N ALA A 119 7.57 9.79 12.19
CA ALA A 119 7.07 11.04 11.64
C ALA A 119 6.96 10.99 10.11
N LEU A 120 7.97 10.45 9.42
CA LEU A 120 7.96 10.27 7.98
C LEU A 120 6.80 9.37 7.53
N VAL A 121 6.63 8.19 8.15
CA VAL A 121 5.58 7.24 7.77
C VAL A 121 4.19 7.83 8.04
N VAL A 122 4.02 8.59 9.13
CA VAL A 122 2.79 9.34 9.43
C VAL A 122 2.48 10.34 8.33
N MET A 123 3.44 11.20 7.98
CA MET A 123 3.26 12.21 6.95
C MET A 123 2.99 11.57 5.58
N PHE A 124 3.62 10.44 5.29
CA PHE A 124 3.38 9.67 4.07
C PHE A 124 1.95 9.13 4.00
N ASN A 125 1.46 8.47 5.05
CA ASN A 125 0.08 7.95 5.07
C ASN A 125 -0.96 9.07 5.07
N LEU A 126 -0.71 10.17 5.79
CA LEU A 126 -1.58 11.34 5.74
C LEU A 126 -1.60 11.97 4.34
N GLY A 127 -0.44 12.09 3.69
CA GLY A 127 -0.33 12.58 2.32
C GLY A 127 -1.09 11.70 1.33
N LEU A 128 -0.93 10.37 1.43
CA LEU A 128 -1.71 9.43 0.62
C LEU A 128 -3.21 9.57 0.86
N PHE A 129 -3.63 9.70 2.12
CA PHE A 129 -5.03 9.90 2.46
C PHE A 129 -5.60 11.17 1.84
N VAL A 130 -4.88 12.30 1.96
CA VAL A 130 -5.29 13.59 1.37
C VAL A 130 -5.36 13.53 -0.15
N LEU A 131 -4.43 12.81 -0.80
CA LEU A 131 -4.41 12.69 -2.27
C LEU A 131 -5.49 11.74 -2.80
N LEU A 132 -5.91 10.74 -2.02
CA LEU A 132 -6.86 9.72 -2.45
C LEU A 132 -8.30 10.00 -2.01
N ALA A 133 -8.51 10.83 -0.99
CA ALA A 133 -9.84 11.14 -0.48
C ALA A 133 -10.38 12.44 -1.09
N GLU A 134 -11.25 12.33 -2.09
CA GLU A 134 -12.01 13.48 -2.63
C GLU A 134 -12.96 14.09 -1.58
N GLN A 135 -13.52 13.25 -0.69
CA GLN A 135 -14.33 13.67 0.46
C GLN A 135 -14.01 12.79 1.66
N ALA A 136 -13.07 13.24 2.49
CA ALA A 136 -12.66 12.54 3.70
C ALA A 136 -13.56 12.92 4.90
N PRO A 137 -14.18 11.95 5.61
CA PRO A 137 -14.74 12.24 6.92
C PRO A 137 -13.62 12.67 7.88
N ILE A 138 -13.92 13.56 8.83
CA ILE A 138 -12.94 14.08 9.82
C ILE A 138 -12.18 12.94 10.52
N GLN A 139 -12.87 11.82 10.77
CA GLN A 139 -12.30 10.62 11.39
C GLN A 139 -11.12 10.04 10.59
N GLY A 140 -11.13 10.15 9.25
CA GLY A 140 -10.04 9.69 8.40
C GLY A 140 -8.75 10.48 8.57
N TYR A 141 -8.83 11.78 8.88
CA TYR A 141 -7.66 12.62 9.18
C TYR A 141 -6.98 12.24 10.49
N VAL A 142 -7.70 11.60 11.41
CA VAL A 142 -7.14 11.05 12.66
C VAL A 142 -6.63 9.64 12.45
N LEU A 143 -7.38 8.82 11.71
CA LEU A 143 -7.04 7.42 11.47
C LEU A 143 -5.77 7.27 10.60
N ALA A 144 -5.60 8.09 9.57
CA ALA A 144 -4.44 7.99 8.67
C ALA A 144 -3.09 8.18 9.42
N PRO A 145 -2.90 9.19 10.28
CA PRO A 145 -1.73 9.29 11.15
C PRO A 145 -1.56 8.10 12.09
N LEU A 146 -2.62 7.61 12.72
CA LEU A 146 -2.54 6.46 13.62
C LEU A 146 -2.11 5.19 12.88
N CYS A 147 -2.62 4.97 11.67
CA CYS A 147 -2.17 3.90 10.78
C CYS A 147 -0.68 4.06 10.45
N GLY A 148 -0.21 5.27 10.15
CA GLY A 148 1.20 5.53 9.88
C GLY A 148 2.10 5.24 11.08
N LEU A 149 1.67 5.62 12.28
CA LEU A 149 2.38 5.27 13.52
C LEU A 149 2.44 3.75 13.72
N ALA A 150 1.31 3.05 13.54
CA ALA A 150 1.25 1.59 13.68
C ALA A 150 2.21 0.89 12.70
N HIS A 151 2.22 1.29 11.42
CA HIS A 151 3.17 0.77 10.44
C HIS A 151 4.61 1.00 10.86
N ALA A 152 4.95 2.23 11.25
CA ALA A 152 6.31 2.56 11.68
C ALA A 152 6.75 1.74 12.89
N TRP A 153 5.88 1.59 13.89
CA TRP A 153 6.18 0.82 15.09
C TRP A 153 6.41 -0.65 14.78
N ILE A 154 5.55 -1.27 13.99
CA ILE A 154 5.70 -2.69 13.59
C ILE A 154 7.00 -2.87 12.82
N ILE A 155 7.30 -1.97 11.87
CA ILE A 155 8.54 -2.04 11.08
C ILE A 155 9.78 -1.93 12.01
N LEU A 156 9.81 -0.93 12.90
CA LEU A 156 10.92 -0.73 13.84
C LEU A 156 11.07 -1.90 14.82
N TRP A 157 9.95 -2.40 15.34
CA TRP A 157 9.91 -3.52 16.27
C TRP A 157 10.45 -4.80 15.61
N LEU A 158 9.96 -5.15 14.41
CA LEU A 158 10.45 -6.32 13.68
C LEU A 158 11.92 -6.18 13.30
N MET A 159 12.37 -5.00 12.85
CA MET A 159 13.79 -4.79 12.54
C MET A 159 14.72 -4.94 13.75
N ARG A 160 14.23 -4.71 14.98
CA ARG A 160 15.00 -5.00 16.21
C ARG A 160 15.08 -6.48 16.54
N LEU A 161 14.07 -7.27 16.14
CA LEU A 161 14.02 -8.70 16.41
C LEU A 161 14.78 -9.54 15.37
N LEU A 162 14.88 -9.06 14.14
CA LEU A 162 15.54 -9.79 13.07
C LEU A 162 17.08 -9.68 13.16
N PRO A 163 17.84 -10.76 12.91
CA PRO A 163 19.29 -10.75 13.00
C PRO A 163 19.91 -9.83 11.95
N PRO A 164 20.80 -8.89 12.35
CA PRO A 164 21.35 -7.87 11.45
C PRO A 164 22.00 -8.51 10.22
N VAL A 165 21.53 -8.12 9.02
CA VAL A 165 22.22 -8.52 7.79
C VAL A 165 23.54 -7.79 7.73
N ARG A 166 24.65 -8.52 7.77
CA ARG A 166 25.94 -7.95 7.33
C ARG A 166 25.75 -7.45 5.92
N SER A 167 25.92 -6.14 5.75
CA SER A 167 25.93 -5.49 4.44
C SER A 167 26.72 -6.35 3.46
N LYS A 168 26.14 -6.67 2.29
CA LYS A 168 26.90 -7.20 1.15
C LYS A 168 27.83 -6.10 0.66
N ARG A 169 28.92 -5.87 1.38
CA ARG A 169 30.09 -5.10 0.95
C ARG A 169 31.20 -6.08 0.70
#